data_AF-A0A8I0HD37-F1
#
_entry.id   AF-A0A8I0HD37-F1
#
_cell.length_a   1.000
_cell.length_b   1.000
_cell.length_c   1.000
_cell.angle_alpha   90.00
_cell.angle_beta   90.00
_cell.angle_gamma   90.00
#
_symmetry.space_group_name_H-M   'P 1'
#
loop_
_entity.id
_entity.type
_entity.pdbx_description
1 polymer ?
#
loop_
_entity_poly.entity_id
_entity_poly.type
_entity_poly.pdbx_seq_one_letter_code
_entity_poly.pdbx_strand_id
1 'polypeptide(L)' 'KVSIKTGQFSIIQDSIASISVDQRIQLLLIGFCFNAFLEGAAGFGVPIAICAVLLIQLGFEPLKAAMLCLIANGAAGAF' A
#
# COMPACT_ATOMS: atom_id res chain seq x y z
N LYS A 1 4.66 15.23 10.49
CA LYS A 1 6.08 15.07 10.89
C LYS A 1 6.35 13.97 11.93
N VAL A 2 5.33 13.33 12.55
CA VAL A 2 5.52 12.21 13.50
C VAL A 2 5.65 10.83 12.83
N SER A 3 5.01 10.62 11.68
CA SER A 3 4.97 9.32 11.00
C SER A 3 6.34 8.80 10.51
N ILE A 4 7.27 9.71 10.16
CA ILE A 4 8.63 9.35 9.68
C ILE A 4 9.56 8.97 10.84
N LYS A 5 9.26 9.40 12.08
CA LYS A 5 10.14 9.19 13.24
C LYS A 5 10.01 7.80 13.87
N THR A 6 8.94 7.05 13.61
CA THR A 6 8.70 5.77 14.31
C THR A 6 9.19 4.55 13.54
N GLY A 7 9.56 4.67 12.25
CA GLY A 7 10.03 3.54 11.44
C GLY A 7 8.98 2.43 11.19
N GLN A 8 7.76 2.59 11.70
CA GLN A 8 6.72 1.55 11.65
C GLN A 8 6.29 1.22 10.23
N PHE A 9 6.30 2.20 9.32
CA PHE A 9 6.04 1.96 7.89
C PHE A 9 7.13 1.10 7.23
N SER A 10 8.38 1.24 7.66
CA SER A 10 9.48 0.35 7.21
C SER A 10 9.22 -1.08 7.69
N ILE A 11 8.79 -1.25 8.95
CA ILE A 11 8.50 -2.59 9.50
C ILE A 11 7.39 -3.28 8.71
N ILE A 12 6.31 -2.57 8.37
CA ILE A 12 5.21 -3.12 7.54
C ILE A 12 5.75 -3.51 6.16
N GLN A 13 6.55 -2.64 5.55
CA GLN A 13 7.17 -2.91 4.26
C GLN A 13 8.07 -4.15 4.30
N ASP A 14 8.97 -4.23 5.29
CA ASP A 14 9.90 -5.33 5.47
C ASP A 14 9.17 -6.64 5.75
N SER A 15 8.06 -6.58 6.51
CA SER A 15 7.20 -7.74 6.78
C SER A 15 6.57 -8.26 5.48
N ILE A 16 6.03 -7.37 4.64
CA ILE A 16 5.42 -7.76 3.36
C ILE A 16 6.48 -8.24 2.36
N ALA A 17 7.65 -7.59 2.32
CA ALA A 17 8.77 -8.01 1.49
C ALA A 17 9.33 -9.38 1.93
N SER A 18 9.26 -9.72 3.22
CA SER A 18 9.66 -11.03 3.73
C SER A 18 8.69 -12.16 3.37
N ILE A 19 7.41 -11.85 3.15
CA ILE A 19 6.40 -12.82 2.71
C ILE A 19 6.64 -13.21 1.25
N SER A 20 6.93 -12.23 0.39
CA SER A 20 7.20 -12.48 -1.02
C SER A 20 8.13 -11.44 -1.62
N VAL A 21 9.09 -11.91 -2.42
CA VAL A 21 9.95 -11.09 -3.29
C VAL A 21 9.31 -10.78 -4.64
N ASP A 22 8.18 -11.40 -4.99
CA ASP A 22 7.46 -11.09 -6.23
C ASP A 22 6.67 -9.79 -6.07
N GLN A 23 7.01 -8.80 -6.90
CA GLN A 23 6.34 -7.50 -6.94
C GLN A 23 4.82 -7.63 -7.10
N ARG A 24 4.31 -8.62 -7.84
CA ARG A 24 2.86 -8.80 -8.05
C ARG A 24 2.15 -9.21 -6.76
N ILE A 25 2.78 -10.05 -5.95
CA ILE A 25 2.22 -10.47 -4.66
C ILE A 25 2.31 -9.33 -3.65
N GLN A 26 3.43 -8.60 -3.62
CA GLN A 26 3.57 -7.39 -2.80
C GLN A 26 2.50 -6.35 -3.14
N LEU A 27 2.18 -6.19 -4.42
CA LEU A 27 1.11 -5.31 -4.88
C LEU A 27 -0.25 -5.73 -4.35
N LEU A 28 -0.59 -7.02 -4.38
CA LEU A 28 -1.87 -7.50 -3.83
C LEU A 28 -1.93 -7.30 -2.31
N LEU A 29 -0.86 -7.59 -1.60
CA LEU A 29 -0.80 -7.44 -0.15
C LEU A 29 -0.95 -5.97 0.29
N ILE A 30 -0.28 -5.05 -0.39
CA ILE A 30 -0.30 -3.62 -0.03
C ILE A 30 -1.50 -2.92 -0.67
N GLY A 31 -1.61 -2.99 -1.99
CA GLY A 31 -2.59 -2.25 -2.78
C GLY A 31 -4.02 -2.75 -2.60
N PHE A 32 -4.22 -4.03 -2.28
CA PHE A 32 -5.56 -4.59 -2.09
C PHE A 32 -5.87 -4.83 -0.60
N CYS A 33 -5.13 -5.72 0.07
CA CYS A 33 -5.45 -6.10 1.45
C CYS A 33 -5.22 -4.97 2.45
N PHE A 34 -4.01 -4.39 2.47
CA PHE A 34 -3.68 -3.31 3.41
C PHE A 34 -4.44 -2.03 3.10
N ASN A 35 -4.61 -1.70 1.81
CA ASN A 35 -5.44 -0.58 1.37
C ASN A 35 -6.89 -0.70 1.85
N ALA A 36 -7.54 -1.86 1.67
CA ALA A 36 -8.92 -2.07 2.12
C ALA A 36 -9.06 -2.03 3.65
N PHE A 37 -8.10 -2.61 4.37
CA PHE A 37 -8.04 -2.51 5.84
C PHE A 37 -7.94 -1.05 6.30
N LEU A 38 -7.06 -0.27 5.67
CA LEU A 38 -6.91 1.14 5.98
C LEU A 38 -8.13 1.97 5.56
N GLU A 39 -8.83 1.64 4.47
CA GLU A 39 -10.05 2.35 4.05
C GLU A 39 -11.16 2.17 5.09
N GLY A 40 -11.30 0.96 5.65
CA GLY A 40 -12.21 0.70 6.76
C GLY A 40 -11.85 1.42 8.07
N ALA A 41 -10.57 1.75 8.28
CA ALA A 41 -10.09 2.39 9.52
C ALA A 41 -9.96 3.92 9.44
N ALA A 42 -9.54 4.44 8.29
CA ALA A 42 -9.17 5.86 8.09
C ALA A 42 -10.13 6.62 7.16
N GLY A 43 -10.90 5.92 6.32
CA GLY A 43 -11.87 6.52 5.40
C GLY A 43 -11.28 7.13 4.11
N PHE A 44 -12.21 7.44 3.19
CA PHE A 44 -12.05 7.89 1.79
C PHE A 44 -10.67 8.43 1.38
N GLY A 45 -9.89 7.58 0.71
CA GLY A 45 -8.77 7.99 -0.14
C GLY A 45 -7.44 8.28 0.56
N VAL A 46 -7.42 8.36 1.89
CA VAL A 46 -6.20 8.38 2.71
C VAL A 46 -5.33 7.12 2.50
N PRO A 47 -5.90 5.90 2.39
CA PRO A 47 -5.13 4.66 2.20
C PRO A 47 -4.38 4.61 0.89
N ILE A 48 -4.94 5.20 -0.18
CA ILE A 48 -4.35 5.18 -1.52
C ILE A 48 -2.96 5.83 -1.48
N ALA A 49 -2.84 6.97 -0.79
CA ALA A 49 -1.57 7.68 -0.66
C ALA A 49 -0.55 6.88 0.17
N ILE A 50 -1.00 6.22 1.24
CA ILE A 50 -0.13 5.41 2.11
C ILE A 50 0.40 4.19 1.35
N CYS A 51 -0.48 3.46 0.67
CA CYS A 51 -0.13 2.26 -0.07
C CYS A 51 0.76 2.57 -1.29
N ALA A 52 0.51 3.69 -1.98
CA ALA A 52 1.36 4.14 -3.08
C ALA A 52 2.79 4.43 -2.61
N VAL A 53 2.96 5.09 -1.47
CA VAL A 53 4.29 5.34 -0.88
C VAL A 53 4.99 4.04 -0.54
N LEU A 54 4.29 3.06 0.06
CA LEU A 54 4.87 1.75 0.37
C LEU A 54 5.34 0.98 -0.87
N LEU A 55 4.57 1.03 -1.96
CA LEU A 55 4.97 0.40 -3.23
C LEU A 55 6.18 1.11 -3.88
N ILE A 56 6.23 2.44 -3.83
CA ILE A 56 7.38 3.22 -4.32
C ILE A 56 8.66 2.78 -3.60
N GLN A 57 8.58 2.62 -2.28
CA GLN A 57 9.71 2.18 -1.47
C GLN A 57 10.14 0.74 -1.81
N LEU A 58 9.27 -0.10 -2.39
CA LEU A 58 9.58 -1.45 -2.88
C LEU A 58 10.15 -1.47 -4.31
N GLY A 59 10.33 -0.30 -4.93
CA GLY A 59 10.92 -0.17 -6.27
C GLY A 59 9.89 -0.04 -7.40
N PHE A 60 8.62 0.21 -7.10
CA PHE A 60 7.64 0.56 -8.13
C PHE A 60 7.80 2.01 -8.58
N GLU A 61 7.56 2.27 -9.86
CA GLU A 61 7.52 3.65 -10.37
C GLU A 61 6.37 4.43 -9.70
N PRO A 62 6.58 5.70 -9.30
CA PRO A 62 5.58 6.49 -8.56
C PRO A 62 4.22 6.58 -9.25
N LEU A 63 4.21 6.82 -10.55
CA LEU A 63 2.97 6.93 -11.31
C LEU A 63 2.24 5.58 -11.37
N LYS A 64 3.00 4.48 -11.57
CA LYS A 64 2.47 3.12 -11.61
C LYS A 64 1.90 2.69 -10.26
N ALA A 65 2.61 2.96 -9.17
CA ALA A 65 2.16 2.67 -7.81
C ALA A 65 0.84 3.39 -7.49
N ALA A 66 0.75 4.70 -7.80
CA ALA A 66 -0.46 5.48 -7.58
C ALA A 66 -1.64 4.95 -8.41
N MET A 67 -1.43 4.64 -9.70
CA MET A 67 -2.47 4.07 -10.56
C MET A 67 -2.95 2.70 -10.06
N LEU A 68 -2.03 1.82 -9.65
CA LEU A 68 -2.40 0.49 -9.17
C LEU A 68 -3.15 0.56 -7.83
N CYS A 69 -2.75 1.43 -6.91
CA CYS A 69 -3.50 1.67 -5.66
C CYS A 69 -4.89 2.25 -5.94
N LEU A 70 -5.03 3.15 -6.92
CA LEU A 70 -6.32 3.70 -7.29
C LEU A 70 -7.26 2.63 -7.87
N ILE A 71 -6.74 1.79 -8.78
CA ILE A 71 -7.49 0.66 -9.35
C ILE A 71 -7.89 -0.32 -8.25
N ALA A 72 -6.97 -0.66 -7.35
CA ALA A 72 -7.22 -1.58 -6.27
C ALA A 72 -8.27 -1.05 -5.28
N ASN A 73 -8.27 0.26 -5.01
CA ASN A 73 -9.33 0.88 -4.20
C ASN A 73 -10.70 0.82 -4.88
N GLY A 74 -10.75 1.10 -6.20
CA GLY A 74 -11.98 0.98 -6.99
C GLY A 74 -12.50 -0.46 -7.09
N ALA A 75 -11.61 -1.45 -7.16
CA ALA A 75 -11.97 -2.85 -7.17
C ALA A 75 -12.44 -3.36 -5.78
N ALA A 76 -11.85 -2.86 -4.70
CA ALA A 76 -12.24 -3.22 -3.33
C ALA A 76 -13.65 -2.70 -2.98
N GLY A 77 -14.03 -1.50 -3.46
CA GLY A 77 -15.38 -0.96 -3.25
C GLY A 77 -16.50 -1.63 -4.06
N ALA A 78 -16.17 -2.57 -4.95
CA ALA A 78 -17.14 -3.31 -5.76
C ALA A 78 -17.65 -4.60 -5.09
N PHE A 79 -17.11 -4.97 -3.92
CA PHE A 79 -17.51 -6.14 -3.11
C PHE A 79 -18.06 -5.69 -1.76
#